data_AF-A0A8J7IP08-F1
#
_entry.id   AF-A0A8J7IP08-F1
#
_cell.length_a   1.000
_cell.length_b   1.000
_cell.length_c   1.000
_cell.angle_alpha   90.00
_cell.angle_beta   90.00
_cell.angle_gamma   90.00
#
_symmetry.space_group_name_H-M   'P 1'
#
loop_
_entity.id
_entity.type
_entity.pdbx_description
1 polymer ?
#
loop_
_entity_poly.entity_id
_entity_poly.type
_entity_poly.pdbx_seq_one_letter_code
_entity_poly.pdbx_strand_id
1 'polypeptide(L)'
;IYSYHLQRHWATLQKQPELAQAFDNVLNASEAILLDPILTHKLSSMGLIKLSGSQAIASCELYRRFFRKKEQHLALQNKNMN
;
A
#
# COMPACT_ATOMS: atom_id res chain seq x y z
N ILE A 1 11.72 4.50 -14.79
CA ILE A 1 11.97 5.56 -13.76
C ILE A 1 11.10 5.30 -12.52
N TYR A 2 9.77 5.20 -12.62
CA TYR A 2 8.89 4.89 -11.48
C TYR A 2 9.06 3.50 -10.83
N SER A 3 9.50 2.50 -11.60
CA SER A 3 9.65 1.10 -11.14
C SER A 3 10.63 0.94 -9.96
N TYR A 4 11.74 1.67 -9.97
CA TYR A 4 12.74 1.61 -8.89
C TYR A 4 12.22 2.23 -7.58
N HIS A 5 11.51 3.37 -7.68
CA HIS A 5 10.85 4.00 -6.53
C HIS A 5 9.80 3.08 -5.92
N LEU A 6 8.94 2.47 -6.75
CA LEU A 6 7.94 1.50 -6.32
C LEU A 6 8.55 0.26 -5.66
N GLN A 7 9.66 -0.26 -6.17
CA GLN A 7 10.38 -1.38 -5.57
C GLN A 7 10.94 -1.04 -4.18
N ARG A 8 11.47 0.17 -3.99
CA ARG A 8 11.96 0.60 -2.67
C ARG A 8 10.82 0.71 -1.66
N HIS A 9 9.69 1.32 -2.03
CA HIS A 9 8.53 1.37 -1.15
C HIS A 9 7.99 -0.03 -0.85
N TRP A 10 7.97 -0.91 -1.84
CA TRP A 10 7.58 -2.32 -1.65
C TRP A 10 8.47 -3.04 -0.65
N ALA A 11 9.79 -2.86 -0.71
CA ALA A 11 10.71 -3.46 0.25
C ALA A 11 10.47 -2.93 1.68
N THR A 12 10.09 -1.66 1.84
CA THR A 12 9.69 -1.11 3.14
C THR A 12 8.38 -1.71 3.64
N LEU A 13 7.37 -1.84 2.77
CA LEU A 13 6.08 -2.44 3.12
C LEU A 13 6.25 -3.90 3.56
N GLN A 14 7.09 -4.68 2.88
CA GLN A 14 7.38 -6.08 3.27
C GLN A 14 8.02 -6.20 4.67
N LYS A 15 8.76 -5.19 5.12
CA LYS A 15 9.37 -5.16 6.46
C LYS A 15 8.43 -4.64 7.54
N GLN A 16 7.29 -4.05 7.18
CA GLN A 16 6.33 -3.43 8.09
C GLN A 16 4.92 -3.92 7.75
N PRO A 17 4.50 -5.10 8.26
CA PRO A 17 3.24 -5.74 7.90
C PRO A 17 2.01 -4.86 8.15
N GLU A 18 1.99 -4.11 9.26
CA GLU A 18 0.91 -3.17 9.58
C GLU A 18 0.77 -2.05 8.54
N LEU A 19 1.90 -1.55 8.05
CA LEU A 19 1.95 -0.52 7.02
C LEU A 19 1.50 -1.07 5.66
N ALA A 20 1.89 -2.32 5.35
CA ALA A 20 1.42 -3.02 4.16
C ALA A 20 -0.10 -3.25 4.21
N GLN A 21 -0.63 -3.72 5.34
CA GLN A 21 -2.06 -3.96 5.50
C GLN A 21 -2.88 -2.66 5.41
N ALA A 22 -2.42 -1.58 6.04
CA ALA A 22 -3.08 -0.28 5.94
C ALA A 22 -3.09 0.24 4.51
N PHE A 23 -2.00 0.02 3.76
CA PHE A 23 -1.96 0.41 2.35
C PHE A 23 -2.87 -0.45 1.47
N ASP A 24 -2.90 -1.77 1.69
CA ASP A 24 -3.81 -2.69 1.01
C ASP A 24 -5.29 -2.27 1.19
N ASN A 25 -5.67 -1.89 2.42
CA ASN A 25 -7.01 -1.36 2.68
C ASN A 25 -7.33 -0.14 1.79
N VAL A 26 -6.38 0.77 1.59
CA VAL A 26 -6.55 1.96 0.72
C VAL A 26 -6.61 1.59 -0.76
N LEU A 27 -5.88 0.55 -1.18
CA LEU A 27 -5.90 0.05 -2.56
C LEU A 27 -7.21 -0.67 -2.90
N ASN A 28 -7.86 -1.28 -1.91
CA ASN A 28 -9.12 -2.00 -2.05
C ASN A 28 -10.36 -1.16 -1.78
N ALA A 29 -10.24 -0.03 -1.08
CA ALA A 29 -11.36 0.88 -0.85
C ALA A 29 -11.82 1.59 -2.14
N SER A 30 -13.13 1.59 -2.38
CA SER A 30 -13.77 2.40 -3.43
C SER A 30 -13.81 3.89 -3.08
N GLU A 31 -13.76 4.21 -1.78
CA GLU A 31 -13.84 5.55 -1.22
C GLU A 31 -12.67 5.85 -0.28
N ALA A 32 -12.57 7.09 0.20
CA ALA A 32 -11.55 7.47 1.17
C ALA A 32 -11.80 6.81 2.54
N ILE A 33 -10.76 6.28 3.17
CA ILE A 33 -10.89 5.56 4.45
C ILE A 33 -10.08 6.20 5.56
N LEU A 34 -10.58 6.12 6.79
CA LEU A 34 -9.79 6.50 7.97
C LEU A 34 -8.80 5.39 8.29
N LEU A 35 -7.55 5.76 8.55
CA LEU A 35 -6.51 4.88 9.02
C LEU A 35 -5.99 5.38 10.36
N ASP A 36 -5.21 4.54 11.04
CA ASP A 36 -4.41 4.98 12.17
C ASP A 36 -3.53 6.20 11.78
N PRO A 37 -3.44 7.26 12.61
CA PRO A 37 -2.69 8.48 12.28
C PRO A 37 -1.20 8.24 11.99
N ILE A 38 -0.56 7.30 12.69
CA ILE A 38 0.87 6.99 12.49
C ILE A 38 1.06 6.32 11.13
N LEU A 39 0.20 5.36 10.80
CA LEU A 39 0.22 4.69 9.49
C LEU A 39 -0.10 5.67 8.36
N THR A 40 -1.08 6.55 8.57
CA THR A 40 -1.46 7.62 7.64
C THR A 40 -0.28 8.53 7.34
N HIS A 41 0.38 9.06 8.39
CA HIS A 41 1.53 9.94 8.23
C HIS A 41 2.66 9.24 7.46
N LYS A 42 3.01 8.00 7.84
CA LYS A 42 4.06 7.22 7.16
C LYS A 42 3.75 7.00 5.67
N LEU A 43 2.55 6.51 5.35
CA LEU A 43 2.14 6.27 3.97
C LEU A 43 2.11 7.56 3.14
N SER A 44 1.70 8.67 3.74
CA SER A 44 1.68 9.99 3.10
C SER A 44 3.11 10.49 2.83
N SER A 45 4.02 10.38 3.80
CA SER A 45 5.44 10.73 3.62
C SER A 45 6.14 9.88 2.55
N MET A 46 5.70 8.63 2.37
CA MET A 46 6.16 7.76 1.28
C MET A 46 5.53 8.10 -0.07
N GLY A 47 4.55 9.00 -0.13
CA GLY A 47 3.81 9.35 -1.35
C GLY A 47 2.91 8.23 -1.86
N LEU A 48 2.59 7.23 -1.03
CA LEU A 48 1.73 6.09 -1.40
C LEU A 48 0.24 6.45 -1.35
N ILE A 49 -0.13 7.36 -0.46
CA ILE A 49 -1.50 7.86 -0.29
C ILE A 49 -1.54 9.38 -0.42
N LYS A 50 -2.75 9.92 -0.59
CA LYS A 50 -3.11 11.32 -0.42
C LYS A 50 -4.22 11.43 0.62
N LEU A 51 -4.31 12.60 1.26
CA LEU A 51 -5.37 12.88 2.23
C LEU A 51 -6.51 13.66 1.58
N SER A 52 -7.73 13.21 1.83
CA SER A 52 -8.98 13.91 1.58
C SER A 52 -9.59 14.21 2.95
N GLY A 53 -9.32 15.40 3.49
CA GLY A 53 -9.57 15.67 4.90
C GLY A 53 -8.71 14.77 5.80
N SER A 54 -9.34 14.03 6.71
CA SER A 54 -8.69 13.02 7.58
C SER A 54 -8.60 11.63 6.97
N GLN A 55 -9.16 11.42 5.78
CA GLN A 55 -9.26 10.12 5.14
C GLN A 55 -8.18 9.93 4.06
N ALA A 56 -7.72 8.70 3.89
CA ALA A 56 -6.68 8.31 2.95
C ALA A 56 -7.28 7.76 1.65
N ILE A 57 -6.70 8.19 0.52
CA ILE A 57 -6.92 7.63 -0.82
C ILE A 57 -5.59 7.25 -1.46
N ALA A 58 -5.59 6.30 -2.40
CA ALA A 58 -4.38 5.95 -3.13
C ALA A 58 -3.87 7.17 -3.93
N SER A 59 -2.56 7.45 -3.90
CA SER A 59 -2.00 8.66 -4.51
C SER A 59 -2.05 8.64 -6.05
N CYS A 60 -2.08 7.44 -6.64
CA CYS A 60 -2.13 7.21 -8.09
C CYS A 60 -2.72 5.83 -8.43
N GLU A 61 -3.50 5.74 -9.52
CA GLU A 61 -3.99 4.46 -10.05
C GLU A 61 -2.87 3.50 -10.47
N LEU A 62 -1.70 4.03 -10.85
CA LEU A 62 -0.53 3.20 -11.19
C LEU A 62 -0.14 2.31 -10.00
N TYR A 63 -0.25 2.83 -8.78
CA TYR A 63 0.08 2.08 -7.56
C TYR A 63 -0.95 0.97 -7.33
N ARG A 64 -2.25 1.27 -7.48
CA ARG A 64 -3.31 0.25 -7.46
C ARG A 64 -3.03 -0.88 -8.45
N ARG A 65 -2.67 -0.55 -9.69
CA ARG A 65 -2.37 -1.56 -10.73
C ARG A 65 -1.08 -2.35 -10.44
N PHE A 66 -0.05 -1.71 -9.92
CA PHE A 66 1.24 -2.35 -9.63
C PHE A 66 1.17 -3.29 -8.42
N PHE A 67 0.60 -2.82 -7.31
CA PHE A 67 0.56 -3.57 -6.06
C PHE A 67 -0.49 -4.70 -6.08
N ARG A 68 -1.66 -4.50 -6.73
CA ARG A 68 -2.59 -5.61 -6.96
C ARG A 68 -1.97 -6.77 -7.75
N LYS A 69 -1.11 -6.47 -8.74
CA LYS A 69 -0.35 -7.51 -9.46
C LYS A 69 0.67 -8.23 -8.59
N LYS A 70 1.19 -7.60 -7.53
CA LYS A 70 2.17 -8.19 -6.61
C LYS A 70 1.54 -8.98 -5.46
N GLU A 71 0.37 -8.57 -4.97
CA GLU A 71 -0.39 -9.33 -3.97
C GLU A 71 -0.81 -10.71 -4.49
N GLN A 72 -1.15 -10.82 -5.79
CA GLN A 72 -1.37 -12.11 -6.46
C GLN A 72 -0.14 -13.04 -6.40
N HIS A 73 1.06 -12.48 -6.21
CA HIS A 73 2.30 -13.25 -6.07
C HIS A 73 2.61 -13.62 -4.61
N LEU A 74 2.21 -12.81 -3.61
CA LEU A 74 2.35 -13.16 -2.18
C LEU A 74 1.37 -14.25 -1.75
N ALA A 75 0.13 -14.25 -2.27
CA ALA A 75 -0.86 -15.28 -1.96
C ALA A 75 -0.41 -16.69 -2.43
N LEU A 76 0.48 -16.78 -3.43
CA LEU A 76 1.05 -18.03 -3.92
C LEU A 76 2.26 -18.51 -3.11
N GLN A 77 2.95 -17.63 -2.40
CA GLN A 77 4.10 -18.01 -1.56
C GLN A 77 3.69 -18.47 -0.16
N ASN A 78 2.57 -17.97 0.37
CA ASN A 78 2.04 -18.38 1.68
C ASN A 78 1.19 -19.66 1.63
N LYS A 79 0.89 -20.20 0.44
CA LYS A 79 0.17 -21.48 0.25
C LYS A 79 1.08 -22.71 0.26
N ASN A 80 2.41 -22.54 0.26
CA ASN A 80 3.40 -23.62 0.22
C ASN A 80 4.14 -23.81 1.56
N MET A 81 3.62 -23.30 2.68
CA MET A 81 4.14 -23.58 4.03
C MET A 81 3.04 -24.07 4.98
N ASN A 82 2.14 -24.93 4.50
CA ASN A 82 1.27 -25.75 5.35
C ASN A 82 1.10 -27.12 4.70
#